data_AF-A0A0R3STG2-F1
#
_entry.id   AF-A0A0R3STG2-F1
#
_cell.length_a   1.000
_cell.length_b   1.000
_cell.length_c   1.000
_cell.angle_alpha   90.00
_cell.angle_beta   90.00
_cell.angle_gamma   90.00
#
_symmetry.space_group_name_H-M   'P 1'
#
loop_
_entity.id
_entity.type
_entity.pdbx_description
1 polymer ?
#
loop_
_entity_poly.entity_id
_entity_poly.type
_entity_poly.pdbx_seq_one_letter_code
_entity_poly.pdbx_strand_id
1 'polypeptide(L)'
;MDIQRAYLKASGLDAINYSLNIIHVAGSKGKGSTCTYIESILRKEGYRTGLITSPHLINIEERIRIDGQPVNRDIFAKHFWDLHDDFEANKNMYHPVFPSPTFISYILHVALRIFLSEEVDVVIMEVGLGGRYDETNFIRRPLVTAVAEIELEHTEILGNTIEEIAWNKAGIFKARISLL
;
A
#
# COMPACT_ATOMS: atom_id res chain seq x y z
N MET A 1 1.13 9.67 -17.73
CA MET A 1 1.45 8.30 -17.29
C MET A 1 1.14 8.25 -15.80
N ASP A 2 0.44 7.23 -15.31
CA ASP A 2 0.19 7.04 -13.87
C ASP A 2 1.54 7.01 -13.15
N ILE A 3 1.82 7.98 -12.28
CA ILE A 3 3.17 8.19 -11.72
C ILE A 3 3.65 6.96 -10.95
N GLN A 4 2.72 6.25 -10.31
CA GLN A 4 2.98 5.00 -9.61
C GLN A 4 3.53 3.92 -10.56
N ARG A 5 3.07 3.86 -11.81
CA ARG A 5 3.63 2.92 -12.79
C ARG A 5 5.05 3.28 -13.20
N ALA A 6 5.41 4.57 -13.22
CA ALA A 6 6.78 4.98 -13.48
C ALA A 6 7.69 4.55 -12.33
N TYR A 7 7.25 4.72 -11.07
CA TYR A 7 7.99 4.25 -9.90
C TYR A 7 8.14 2.72 -9.87
N LEU A 8 7.09 1.96 -10.14
CA LEU A 8 7.18 0.50 -10.22
C LEU A 8 8.20 0.05 -11.27
N LYS A 9 8.16 0.63 -12.47
CA LYS A 9 9.14 0.29 -13.51
C LYS A 9 10.57 0.70 -13.15
N ALA A 10 10.75 1.90 -12.57
CA ALA A 10 12.06 2.39 -12.14
C ALA A 10 12.68 1.55 -11.02
N SER A 11 11.85 0.81 -10.27
CA SER A 11 12.27 -0.07 -9.17
C SER A 11 12.23 -1.56 -9.53
N GLY A 12 11.95 -1.92 -10.79
CA GLY A 12 11.81 -3.32 -11.22
C GLY A 12 10.62 -4.07 -10.59
N LEU A 13 9.62 -3.33 -10.10
CA LEU A 13 8.40 -3.84 -9.45
C LEU A 13 7.19 -3.83 -10.40
N ASP A 14 7.39 -3.75 -11.71
CA ASP A 14 6.33 -3.64 -12.71
C ASP A 14 5.39 -4.87 -12.74
N ALA A 15 5.87 -6.03 -12.31
CA ALA A 15 5.08 -7.26 -12.20
C ALA A 15 4.26 -7.39 -10.90
N ILE A 16 4.32 -6.43 -9.98
CA ILE A 16 3.73 -6.53 -8.62
C ILE A 16 2.28 -6.99 -8.59
N ASN A 17 1.48 -6.59 -9.60
CA ASN A 17 0.07 -6.94 -9.73
C ASN A 17 -0.21 -8.42 -10.03
N TYR A 18 0.84 -9.18 -10.36
CA TYR A 18 0.80 -10.62 -10.61
C TYR A 18 1.64 -11.41 -9.62
N SER A 19 2.51 -10.72 -8.88
CA SER A 19 3.46 -11.34 -7.94
C SER A 19 2.97 -11.33 -6.49
N LEU A 20 2.05 -10.44 -6.12
CA LEU A 20 1.50 -10.38 -4.77
C LEU A 20 -0.03 -10.55 -4.76
N ASN A 21 -0.50 -11.35 -3.81
CA ASN A 21 -1.91 -11.44 -3.45
C ASN A 21 -2.24 -10.32 -2.47
N ILE A 22 -3.13 -9.39 -2.84
CA ILE A 22 -3.36 -8.17 -2.04
C ILE A 22 -4.81 -8.09 -1.55
N ILE A 23 -4.97 -7.81 -0.27
CA ILE A 23 -6.23 -7.36 0.34
C ILE A 23 -6.10 -5.86 0.60
N HIS A 24 -6.96 -5.06 -0.03
CA HIS A 24 -6.84 -3.60 -0.01
C HIS A 24 -7.97 -2.97 0.82
N VAL A 25 -7.64 -2.20 1.85
CA VAL A 25 -8.61 -1.73 2.84
C VAL A 25 -8.63 -0.20 2.92
N ALA A 26 -9.79 0.39 2.65
CA ALA A 26 -10.10 1.81 2.87
C ALA A 26 -11.08 2.00 4.04
N GLY A 27 -11.39 3.24 4.38
CA GLY A 27 -12.28 3.61 5.48
C GLY A 27 -11.92 4.98 6.06
N SER A 28 -12.83 5.60 6.80
CA SER A 28 -12.52 6.76 7.63
C SER A 28 -11.94 6.28 8.95
N LYS A 29 -12.66 5.40 9.65
CA LYS A 29 -12.22 4.75 10.90
C LYS A 29 -12.08 3.25 10.75
N GLY A 30 -11.28 2.68 11.65
CA GLY A 30 -11.14 1.22 11.77
C GLY A 30 -10.27 0.55 10.71
N LYS A 31 -9.74 1.26 9.71
CA LYS A 31 -8.86 0.71 8.66
C LYS A 31 -7.72 -0.15 9.23
N GLY A 32 -6.82 0.46 10.02
CA GLY A 32 -5.69 -0.25 10.63
C GLY A 32 -6.10 -1.43 11.53
N SER A 33 -7.19 -1.31 12.29
CA SER A 33 -7.73 -2.40 13.10
C SER A 33 -8.25 -3.56 12.23
N THR A 34 -9.01 -3.25 11.18
CA THR A 34 -9.49 -4.22 10.19
C THR A 34 -8.32 -4.92 9.51
N CYS A 35 -7.30 -4.17 9.08
CA CYS A 35 -6.09 -4.75 8.49
C CYS A 35 -5.39 -5.70 9.48
N THR A 36 -5.26 -5.30 10.74
CA THR A 36 -4.63 -6.11 11.79
C THR A 36 -5.43 -7.38 12.08
N TYR A 37 -6.77 -7.32 12.07
CA TYR A 37 -7.60 -8.51 12.25
C TYR A 37 -7.50 -9.47 11.08
N ILE A 38 -7.54 -8.96 9.84
CA ILE A 38 -7.36 -9.79 8.63
C ILE A 38 -5.99 -10.47 8.65
N GLU A 39 -4.91 -9.71 8.93
CA GLU A 39 -3.55 -10.22 9.06
C GLU A 39 -3.48 -11.35 10.10
N SER A 40 -3.99 -11.11 11.30
CA SER A 40 -3.89 -12.05 12.42
C SER A 40 -4.65 -13.35 12.13
N ILE A 41 -5.82 -13.26 11.48
CA ILE A 41 -6.59 -14.43 11.06
C ILE A 41 -5.81 -15.23 10.01
N LEU A 42 -5.34 -14.58 8.94
CA LEU A 42 -4.63 -15.27 7.85
C LEU A 42 -3.32 -15.90 8.33
N ARG A 43 -2.57 -15.21 9.18
CA ARG A 43 -1.38 -15.78 9.81
C ARG A 43 -1.70 -16.98 10.67
N LYS A 44 -2.80 -16.95 11.42
CA LYS A 44 -3.24 -18.09 12.23
C LYS A 44 -3.63 -19.30 11.37
N GLU A 45 -4.14 -19.07 10.16
CA GLU A 45 -4.41 -20.11 9.16
C GLU A 45 -3.15 -20.60 8.41
N GLY A 46 -1.97 -20.09 8.77
CA GLY A 46 -0.68 -20.58 8.28
C GLY A 46 -0.13 -19.86 7.06
N TYR A 47 -0.75 -18.75 6.61
CA TYR A 47 -0.19 -17.91 5.55
C TYR A 47 0.94 -17.04 6.08
N ARG A 48 1.98 -16.83 5.28
CA ARG A 48 2.99 -15.81 5.51
C ARG A 48 2.42 -14.44 5.14
N THR A 49 2.28 -13.55 6.12
CA THR A 49 1.54 -12.29 5.95
C THR A 49 2.49 -11.10 5.84
N GLY A 50 2.22 -10.23 4.87
CA GLY A 50 2.73 -8.86 4.84
C GLY A 50 1.62 -7.88 5.25
N LEU A 51 1.93 -6.89 6.05
CA LEU A 51 0.99 -5.83 6.44
C LEU A 51 1.65 -4.46 6.30
N ILE A 52 1.02 -3.57 5.55
CA ILE A 52 1.40 -2.15 5.49
C ILE A 52 0.29 -1.24 6.03
N THR A 53 0.64 -0.42 7.03
CA THR A 53 -0.29 0.46 7.75
C THR A 53 0.25 1.87 7.98
N SER A 54 -0.63 2.80 8.33
CA SER A 54 -0.29 4.18 8.66
C SER A 54 -1.17 4.78 9.76
N PRO A 55 -0.68 5.76 10.55
CA PRO A 55 0.74 6.13 10.70
C PRO A 55 1.53 5.10 11.54
N HIS A 56 2.84 5.31 11.69
CA HIS A 56 3.59 4.68 12.79
C HIS A 56 3.41 5.50 14.09
N LEU A 57 3.67 4.88 15.24
CA LEU A 57 3.65 5.55 16.53
C LEU A 57 5.04 6.01 16.96
N ILE A 58 6.04 5.14 16.86
CA ILE A 58 7.41 5.46 17.31
C ILE A 58 8.40 5.30 16.16
N ASN A 59 8.46 4.11 15.57
CA ASN A 59 9.46 3.75 14.57
C ASN A 59 8.83 3.51 13.19
N ILE A 60 9.54 3.87 12.12
CA ILE A 60 9.01 3.77 10.75
C ILE A 60 8.74 2.33 10.32
N GLU A 61 9.51 1.40 10.85
CA GLU A 61 9.41 -0.05 10.64
C GLU A 61 8.06 -0.59 11.10
N GLU A 62 7.36 0.08 12.03
CA GLU A 62 6.01 -0.32 12.46
C GLU A 62 4.99 -0.30 11.32
N ARG A 63 5.25 0.50 10.28
CA ARG A 63 4.43 0.58 9.07
C ARG A 63 4.48 -0.69 8.23
N ILE A 64 5.53 -1.50 8.35
CA ILE A 64 5.76 -2.67 7.50
C ILE A 64 5.96 -3.87 8.42
N ARG A 65 5.05 -4.82 8.38
CA ARG A 65 5.10 -6.00 9.25
C ARG A 65 5.12 -7.27 8.42
N ILE A 66 5.89 -8.25 8.89
CA ILE A 66 5.87 -9.62 8.41
C ILE A 66 5.48 -10.50 9.59
N ASP A 67 4.50 -11.35 9.37
CA ASP A 67 3.97 -12.28 10.36
C ASP A 67 3.62 -11.60 11.71
N GLY A 68 3.02 -10.42 11.62
CA GLY A 68 2.60 -9.61 12.76
C GLY A 68 3.71 -8.82 13.45
N GLN A 69 4.98 -8.96 13.03
CA GLN A 69 6.13 -8.26 13.62
C GLN A 69 6.62 -7.13 12.70
N PRO A 70 6.96 -5.94 13.22
CA PRO A 70 7.68 -4.93 12.45
C PRO A 70 8.94 -5.50 11.81
N VAL A 71 9.22 -5.10 10.58
CA VAL A 71 10.44 -5.51 9.88
C VAL A 71 11.68 -5.08 10.66
N ASN A 72 12.72 -5.89 10.60
CA ASN A 72 14.00 -5.54 11.20
C ASN A 72 14.58 -4.27 10.53
N ARG A 73 15.20 -3.40 11.32
CA ARG A 73 15.79 -2.14 10.85
C ARG A 73 16.84 -2.32 9.74
N ASP A 74 17.64 -3.38 9.79
CA ASP A 74 18.66 -3.66 8.79
C ASP A 74 18.02 -4.13 7.47
N ILE A 75 16.96 -4.93 7.55
CA ILE A 75 16.15 -5.32 6.37
C ILE A 75 15.52 -4.07 5.75
N PHE A 76 14.89 -3.23 6.57
CA PHE A 76 14.30 -1.98 6.11
C PHE A 76 15.35 -1.08 5.44
N ALA A 77 16.49 -0.85 6.10
CA ALA A 77 17.55 0.01 5.58
C ALA A 77 18.14 -0.51 4.27
N LYS A 78 18.38 -1.82 4.17
CA LYS A 78 18.83 -2.45 2.92
C LYS A 78 17.87 -2.16 1.78
N HIS A 79 16.59 -2.49 1.93
CA HIS A 79 15.61 -2.30 0.86
C HIS A 79 15.33 -0.82 0.55
N PHE A 80 15.48 0.06 1.54
CA PHE A 80 15.44 1.51 1.35
C PHE A 80 16.57 1.96 0.42
N TRP A 81 17.82 1.61 0.74
CA TRP A 81 18.97 2.02 -0.07
C TRP A 81 18.97 1.39 -1.46
N ASP A 82 18.61 0.10 -1.56
CA ASP A 82 18.47 -0.55 -2.86
C ASP A 82 17.42 0.19 -3.74
N LEU A 83 16.30 0.62 -3.15
CA LEU A 83 15.27 1.38 -3.88
C LEU A 83 15.77 2.77 -4.30
N HIS A 84 16.55 3.43 -3.44
CA HIS A 84 17.18 4.70 -3.74
C HIS A 84 18.08 4.59 -4.97
N ASP A 85 18.96 3.59 -4.99
CA ASP A 85 19.91 3.36 -6.06
C ASP A 85 19.19 3.05 -7.38
N ASP A 86 18.12 2.24 -7.34
CA ASP A 86 17.30 1.95 -8.52
C ASP A 86 16.63 3.21 -9.09
N PHE A 87 16.09 4.09 -8.23
CA PHE A 87 15.51 5.35 -8.69
C PHE A 87 16.56 6.30 -9.27
N GLU A 88 17.73 6.41 -8.65
CA GLU A 88 18.82 7.26 -9.15
C GLU A 88 19.37 6.76 -10.49
N ALA A 89 19.51 5.44 -10.66
CA ALA A 89 19.96 4.83 -11.91
C ALA A 89 18.95 5.03 -13.05
N ASN A 90 17.65 5.01 -12.75
CA ASN A 90 16.58 5.01 -13.76
C ASN A 90 15.88 6.37 -13.96
N LYS A 91 16.24 7.43 -13.21
CA LYS A 91 15.60 8.75 -13.31
C LYS A 91 15.60 9.36 -14.71
N ASN A 92 16.61 9.07 -15.53
CA ASN A 92 16.73 9.59 -16.89
C ASN A 92 15.83 8.86 -17.91
N MET A 93 15.25 7.71 -17.56
CA MET A 93 14.32 6.98 -18.43
C MET A 93 12.98 7.72 -18.61
N TYR A 94 12.67 8.66 -17.71
CA TYR A 94 11.40 9.39 -17.68
C TYR A 94 11.63 10.86 -18.01
N HIS A 95 11.75 11.15 -19.30
CA HIS A 95 11.91 12.52 -19.81
C HIS A 95 10.54 13.23 -19.93
N PRO A 96 10.40 14.51 -19.54
CA PRO A 96 11.46 15.41 -19.06
C PRO A 96 11.71 15.38 -17.55
N VAL A 97 10.84 14.77 -16.73
CA VAL A 97 10.98 14.77 -15.26
C VAL A 97 10.54 13.44 -14.67
N PHE A 98 11.43 12.81 -13.90
CA PHE A 98 11.10 11.77 -12.92
C PHE A 98 10.94 12.44 -11.56
N PRO A 99 9.72 12.75 -11.11
CA PRO A 99 9.54 13.47 -9.85
C PRO A 99 9.89 12.58 -8.67
N SER A 100 10.58 13.13 -7.67
CA SER A 100 10.82 12.44 -6.42
C SER A 100 9.48 12.01 -5.80
N PRO A 101 9.32 10.73 -5.42
CA PRO A 101 8.11 10.26 -4.76
C PRO A 101 7.91 10.96 -3.43
N THR A 102 6.65 11.07 -3.01
CA THR A 102 6.33 11.47 -1.65
C THR A 102 6.88 10.46 -0.65
N PHE A 103 6.98 10.86 0.62
CA PHE A 103 7.39 9.94 1.68
C PHE A 103 6.53 8.67 1.73
N ILE A 104 5.21 8.79 1.63
CA ILE A 104 4.30 7.63 1.68
C ILE A 104 4.54 6.71 0.48
N SER A 105 4.66 7.29 -0.72
CA SER A 105 4.90 6.54 -1.96
C SER A 105 6.22 5.79 -1.88
N TYR A 106 7.26 6.43 -1.34
CA TYR A 106 8.56 5.80 -1.18
C TYR A 106 8.49 4.61 -0.22
N ILE A 107 7.87 4.80 0.95
CA ILE A 107 7.72 3.72 1.95
C ILE A 107 6.86 2.57 1.43
N LEU A 108 5.84 2.86 0.64
CA LEU A 108 5.04 1.85 -0.03
C LEU A 108 5.90 0.99 -0.96
N HIS A 109 6.79 1.58 -1.76
CA HIS A 109 7.69 0.82 -2.63
C HIS A 109 8.72 0.00 -1.85
N VAL A 110 9.25 0.53 -0.74
CA VAL A 110 10.13 -0.24 0.17
C VAL A 110 9.38 -1.46 0.70
N ALA A 111 8.14 -1.30 1.15
CA ALA A 111 7.32 -2.40 1.66
C ALA A 111 7.04 -3.46 0.60
N LEU A 112 6.66 -3.07 -0.61
CA LEU A 112 6.42 -4.00 -1.72
C LEU A 112 7.66 -4.82 -2.06
N ARG A 113 8.84 -4.18 -2.07
CA ARG A 113 10.11 -4.86 -2.31
C ARG A 113 10.42 -5.87 -1.21
N ILE A 114 10.21 -5.49 0.05
CA ILE A 114 10.38 -6.37 1.20
C ILE A 114 9.44 -7.58 1.09
N PHE A 115 8.14 -7.34 0.85
CA PHE A 115 7.14 -8.41 0.74
C PHE A 115 7.45 -9.41 -0.37
N LEU A 116 7.93 -8.94 -1.52
CA LEU A 116 8.41 -9.82 -2.58
C LEU A 116 9.66 -10.60 -2.18
N SER A 117 10.66 -9.92 -1.59
CA SER A 117 11.93 -10.55 -1.19
C SER A 117 11.74 -11.59 -0.08
N GLU A 118 10.73 -11.38 0.76
CA GLU A 118 10.38 -12.26 1.87
C GLU A 118 9.30 -13.27 1.49
N GLU A 119 8.94 -13.35 0.21
CA GLU A 119 8.01 -14.36 -0.34
C GLU A 119 6.71 -14.47 0.48
N VAL A 120 6.10 -13.33 0.81
CA VAL A 120 4.83 -13.34 1.56
C VAL A 120 3.70 -13.87 0.69
N ASP A 121 2.82 -14.69 1.26
CA ASP A 121 1.70 -15.30 0.56
C ASP A 121 0.59 -14.29 0.28
N VAL A 122 0.39 -13.34 1.20
CA VAL A 122 -0.68 -12.34 1.15
C VAL A 122 -0.25 -11.03 1.80
N VAL A 123 -0.57 -9.92 1.16
CA VAL A 123 -0.34 -8.57 1.66
C VAL A 123 -1.67 -7.89 2.00
N ILE A 124 -1.77 -7.42 3.24
CA ILE A 124 -2.86 -6.56 3.68
C ILE A 124 -2.37 -5.12 3.58
N MET A 125 -3.02 -4.33 2.73
CA MET A 125 -2.61 -2.97 2.41
C MET A 125 -3.66 -1.96 2.85
N GLU A 126 -3.30 -1.11 3.81
CA GLU A 126 -4.12 0.01 4.25
C GLU A 126 -4.00 1.19 3.29
N VAL A 127 -5.14 1.77 2.91
CA VAL A 127 -5.20 3.07 2.23
C VAL A 127 -4.79 4.20 3.18
N GLY A 128 -3.92 5.09 2.71
CA GLY A 128 -3.53 6.28 3.47
C GLY A 128 -4.67 7.28 3.62
N LEU A 129 -5.14 7.84 2.50
CA LEU A 129 -6.21 8.85 2.48
C LEU A 129 -7.20 8.60 1.34
N GLY A 130 -8.50 8.58 1.67
CA GLY A 130 -9.56 8.40 0.68
C GLY A 130 -9.56 6.99 0.09
N GLY A 131 -9.17 6.86 -1.18
CA GLY A 131 -9.04 5.59 -1.88
C GLY A 131 -8.80 5.77 -3.38
N ARG A 132 -9.63 6.57 -4.06
CA ARG A 132 -9.57 6.73 -5.53
C ARG A 132 -8.24 7.28 -6.02
N TYR A 133 -7.71 8.28 -5.31
CA TYR A 133 -6.47 8.97 -5.65
C TYR A 133 -5.32 8.65 -4.70
N ASP A 134 -5.51 7.67 -3.82
CA ASP A 134 -4.48 7.25 -2.88
C ASP A 134 -3.32 6.56 -3.62
N GLU A 135 -2.12 6.71 -3.08
CA GLU A 135 -0.90 6.14 -3.66
C GLU A 135 -0.92 4.61 -3.69
N THR A 136 -1.72 3.95 -2.86
CA THR A 136 -1.93 2.49 -2.89
C THR A 136 -2.83 2.02 -4.04
N ASN A 137 -3.58 2.91 -4.68
CA ASN A 137 -4.60 2.55 -5.67
C ASN A 137 -4.07 2.24 -7.08
N PHE A 138 -2.75 2.03 -7.23
CA PHE A 138 -2.18 1.50 -8.47
C PHE A 138 -2.45 0.01 -8.66
N ILE A 139 -2.80 -0.73 -7.58
CA ILE A 139 -3.12 -2.16 -7.61
C ILE A 139 -4.37 -2.41 -8.45
N ARG A 140 -4.25 -3.23 -9.50
CA ARG A 140 -5.30 -3.52 -10.48
C ARG A 140 -6.04 -4.82 -10.22
N ARG A 141 -5.43 -5.75 -9.48
CA ARG A 141 -5.96 -7.11 -9.24
C ARG A 141 -5.82 -7.51 -7.77
N PRO A 142 -6.38 -6.75 -6.81
CA PRO A 142 -6.46 -7.23 -5.43
C PRO A 142 -7.33 -8.50 -5.38
N LEU A 143 -7.06 -9.39 -4.44
CA LEU A 143 -7.93 -10.54 -4.16
C LEU A 143 -9.28 -10.08 -3.62
N VAL A 144 -9.24 -9.11 -2.71
CA VAL A 144 -10.41 -8.55 -2.04
C VAL A 144 -10.15 -7.06 -1.77
N THR A 145 -11.21 -6.26 -1.86
CA THR A 145 -11.21 -4.86 -1.40
C THR A 145 -12.22 -4.71 -0.28
N ALA A 146 -11.87 -3.97 0.76
CA ALA A 146 -12.76 -3.68 1.88
C ALA A 146 -12.86 -2.19 2.16
N VAL A 147 -14.05 -1.72 2.53
CA VAL A 147 -14.25 -0.37 3.06
C VAL A 147 -14.81 -0.49 4.47
N ALA A 148 -14.02 -0.08 5.45
CA ALA A 148 -14.43 0.00 6.85
C ALA A 148 -15.45 1.15 7.05
N GLU A 149 -15.56 1.67 8.27
CA GLU A 149 -16.53 2.72 8.59
C GLU A 149 -16.28 4.01 7.78
N ILE A 150 -17.35 4.63 7.29
CA ILE A 150 -17.32 5.91 6.57
C ILE A 150 -17.93 6.99 7.45
N GLU A 151 -17.20 8.08 7.62
CA GLU A 151 -17.65 9.30 8.30
C GLU A 151 -17.06 10.53 7.62
N LEU A 152 -17.56 11.71 8.01
CA LEU A 152 -16.99 12.99 7.58
C LEU A 152 -15.58 13.15 8.14
N GLU A 153 -14.60 13.15 7.23
CA GLU A 153 -13.19 13.40 7.51
C GLU A 153 -12.56 14.09 6.31
N HIS A 154 -11.50 14.87 6.55
CA HIS A 154 -10.70 15.50 5.49
C HIS A 154 -11.56 16.18 4.42
N THR A 155 -12.58 16.93 4.84
CA THR A 155 -13.62 17.44 3.94
C THR A 155 -13.07 18.43 2.91
N GLU A 156 -11.92 19.04 3.22
CA GLU A 156 -11.13 19.86 2.31
C GLU A 156 -10.51 19.09 1.13
N ILE A 157 -10.40 17.77 1.22
CA ILE A 157 -9.81 16.89 0.19
C ILE A 157 -10.87 15.92 -0.39
N LEU A 158 -11.69 15.34 0.48
CA LEU A 158 -12.57 14.22 0.15
C LEU A 158 -14.01 14.62 -0.19
N GLY A 159 -14.39 15.87 0.09
CA GLY A 159 -15.74 16.39 -0.09
C GLY A 159 -16.45 16.69 1.23
N ASN A 160 -17.54 17.43 1.15
CA ASN A 160 -18.30 17.93 2.30
C ASN A 160 -19.48 17.02 2.68
N THR A 161 -19.75 15.95 1.92
CA THR A 161 -20.82 14.99 2.24
C THR A 161 -20.30 13.56 2.35
N ILE A 162 -21.08 12.70 3.02
CA ILE A 162 -20.77 11.28 3.18
C ILE A 162 -20.69 10.59 1.82
N GLU A 163 -21.52 10.98 0.86
CA GLU A 163 -21.56 10.42 -0.49
C GLU A 163 -20.28 10.71 -1.27
N GLU A 164 -19.74 11.93 -1.17
CA GLU A 164 -18.49 12.31 -1.82
C GLU A 164 -17.31 11.52 -1.25
N ILE A 165 -17.27 11.37 0.07
CA ILE A 165 -16.26 10.58 0.78
C ILE A 165 -16.39 9.09 0.42
N ALA A 166 -17.61 8.56 0.42
CA ALA A 166 -17.87 7.17 0.06
C ALA A 166 -17.48 6.89 -1.40
N TRP A 167 -17.77 7.80 -2.32
CA TRP A 167 -17.36 7.70 -3.72
C TRP A 167 -15.82 7.67 -3.84
N ASN A 168 -15.11 8.50 -3.07
CA ASN A 168 -13.66 8.49 -3.07
C ASN A 168 -13.11 7.16 -2.54
N LYS A 169 -13.60 6.69 -1.39
CA LYS A 169 -13.16 5.42 -0.78
C LYS A 169 -13.47 4.21 -1.66
N ALA A 170 -14.65 4.16 -2.27
CA ALA A 170 -15.05 3.14 -3.23
C ALA A 170 -14.15 3.11 -4.49
N GLY A 171 -13.28 4.11 -4.69
CA GLY A 171 -12.30 4.13 -5.75
C GLY A 171 -11.27 2.99 -5.70
N ILE A 172 -11.16 2.27 -4.59
CA ILE A 172 -10.34 1.04 -4.52
C ILE A 172 -11.04 -0.18 -5.13
N PHE A 173 -12.36 -0.14 -5.35
CA PHE A 173 -13.09 -1.26 -5.93
C PHE A 173 -12.65 -1.53 -7.37
N LYS A 174 -12.48 -2.81 -7.70
CA LYS A 174 -12.07 -3.27 -9.03
C LYS A 174 -13.14 -4.19 -9.61
N ALA A 175 -13.39 -4.06 -10.91
CA ALA A 175 -14.38 -4.88 -11.59
C ALA A 175 -14.05 -6.38 -11.43
N ARG A 176 -15.06 -7.19 -11.09
CA ARG A 176 -14.95 -8.65 -10.91
C ARG A 176 -14.07 -9.09 -9.74
N ILE A 177 -13.80 -8.20 -8.79
CA ILE A 177 -13.15 -8.53 -7.51
C ILE A 177 -14.20 -8.51 -6.40
N SER A 178 -14.06 -9.42 -5.43
CA SER A 178 -14.93 -9.52 -4.27
C SER A 178 -14.83 -8.27 -3.38
N LEU A 179 -15.97 -7.86 -2.80
CA LEU A 179 -16.10 -6.72 -1.90
C LEU A 179 -16.40 -7.22 -0.48
N LEU A 180 -15.78 -6.61 0.53
CA LEU A 180 -16.07 -6.82 1.96
C LEU A 180 -16.40 -5.51 2.68
#